data_AF-F2L5K1-F1
#
_entry.id   AF-F2L5K1-F1
#
_cell.length_a   1.000
_cell.length_b   1.000
_cell.length_c   1.000
_cell.angle_alpha   90.00
_cell.angle_beta   90.00
_cell.angle_gamma   90.00
#
_symmetry.space_group_name_H-M   'P 1'
#
loop_
_entity.id
_entity.type
_entity.pdbx_description
1 polymer ?
#
loop_
_entity_poly.entity_id
_entity_poly.type
_entity_poly.pdbx_seq_one_letter_code
_entity_poly.pdbx_strand_id
1 'polypeptide(L)'
;MDIAELLGLVATKGVDYVLSQLPTLLSKREISREDAQLILAYLTIGELRGLREEVRSLGGEVKALGAKIDDMHKDLAARIEEVRRDLSDKLDFISNQLRVLNSNISATYELTSRVMAKLMELGVGARV
;
A
#
# COMPACT_ATOMS: atom_id res chain seq x y z
N MET A 1 1.94 57.61 0.07
CA MET A 1 2.83 56.45 0.06
C MET A 1 2.90 55.94 -1.36
N ASP A 2 4.10 55.71 -1.88
CA ASP A 2 4.26 55.16 -3.24
C ASP A 2 4.33 53.62 -3.24
N ILE A 3 4.34 53.02 -4.43
CA ILE A 3 4.43 51.57 -4.61
C ILE A 3 5.73 50.99 -4.00
N ALA A 4 6.82 51.75 -3.99
CA ALA A 4 8.11 51.29 -3.49
C ALA A 4 8.12 51.20 -1.96
N GLU A 5 7.49 52.16 -1.28
CA GLU A 5 7.27 52.14 0.17
C GLU A 5 6.38 50.94 0.57
N LEU A 6 5.35 50.63 -0.24
CA LEU A 6 4.50 49.45 -0.04
C LEU A 6 5.26 48.13 -0.19
N LEU A 7 6.10 48.02 -1.21
CA LEU A 7 6.97 46.87 -1.40
C LEU A 7 7.97 46.73 -0.24
N GLY A 8 8.48 47.85 0.28
CA GLY A 8 9.31 47.89 1.48
C GLY A 8 8.58 47.37 2.72
N LEU A 9 7.30 47.72 2.88
CA LEU A 9 6.46 47.18 3.95
C LEU A 9 6.21 45.67 3.79
N VAL A 10 5.97 45.18 2.57
CA VAL A 10 5.85 43.74 2.31
C VAL A 10 7.13 43.02 2.73
N ALA A 11 8.29 43.55 2.36
CA ALA A 11 9.58 42.94 2.68
C ALA A 11 9.91 42.93 4.19
N THR A 12 9.46 43.94 4.93
CA THR A 12 9.83 44.13 6.35
C THR A 12 8.77 43.68 7.35
N LYS A 13 7.49 43.73 6.98
CA LYS A 13 6.35 43.42 7.85
C LYS A 13 5.51 42.24 7.35
N GLY A 14 5.73 41.79 6.12
CA GLY A 14 5.05 40.64 5.54
C GLY A 14 3.77 41.01 4.79
N VAL A 15 3.31 40.04 3.99
CA VAL A 15 2.13 40.14 3.12
C VAL A 15 0.86 40.38 3.93
N ASP A 16 0.64 39.61 4.98
CA ASP A 16 -0.57 39.69 5.82
C ASP A 16 -0.73 41.07 6.46
N TYR A 17 0.38 41.66 6.93
CA TYR A 17 0.38 43.00 7.48
C TYR A 17 -0.08 44.03 6.44
N VAL A 18 0.51 43.99 5.25
CA VAL A 18 0.18 44.92 4.16
C VAL A 18 -1.26 44.76 3.70
N LEU A 19 -1.76 43.53 3.58
CA LEU A 19 -3.16 43.24 3.26
C LEU A 19 -4.12 43.79 4.32
N SER A 20 -3.76 43.72 5.60
CA SER A 20 -4.58 44.27 6.69
C SER A 20 -4.68 45.80 6.66
N GLN A 21 -3.63 46.49 6.20
CA GLN A 21 -3.55 47.95 6.21
C GLN A 21 -4.08 48.58 4.92
N LEU A 22 -4.03 47.85 3.80
CA LEU A 22 -4.46 48.30 2.46
C LEU A 22 -5.84 48.98 2.42
N PRO A 23 -6.90 48.45 3.07
CA PRO A 23 -8.22 49.10 3.08
C PRO A 23 -8.21 50.49 3.74
N THR A 24 -7.44 50.63 4.82
CA THR A 24 -7.30 51.89 5.56
C THR A 24 -6.50 52.92 4.77
N LEU A 25 -5.42 52.47 4.11
CA LEU A 25 -4.59 53.32 3.26
C LEU A 25 -5.38 53.83 2.03
N LEU A 26 -6.22 52.98 1.45
CA LEU A 26 -7.12 53.35 0.35
C LEU A 26 -8.22 54.32 0.79
N SER A 27 -8.85 54.10 1.96
CA SER A 27 -9.92 54.97 2.45
C SER A 27 -9.43 56.37 2.77
N LYS A 28 -8.20 56.48 3.29
CA LYS A 28 -7.52 57.76 3.55
C LYS A 28 -6.89 58.40 2.32
N ARG A 29 -6.97 57.75 1.14
CA ARG A 29 -6.29 58.15 -0.11
C ARG A 29 -4.78 58.34 0.05
N GLU A 30 -4.17 57.58 0.96
CA GLU A 30 -2.72 57.59 1.19
C GLU A 30 -1.97 56.78 0.12
N ILE A 31 -2.69 55.96 -0.64
CA ILE A 31 -2.23 55.17 -1.79
C ILE A 31 -3.26 55.25 -2.93
N SER A 32 -2.80 55.19 -4.18
CA SER A 32 -3.70 55.17 -5.35
C SER A 32 -4.38 53.80 -5.49
N ARG A 33 -5.51 53.77 -6.21
CA ARG A 33 -6.22 52.51 -6.49
C ARG A 33 -5.39 51.62 -7.41
N GLU A 34 -4.70 52.23 -8.36
CA GLU A 34 -3.83 51.57 -9.34
C GLU A 34 -2.64 50.89 -8.64
N ASP A 35 -1.99 51.58 -7.69
CA ASP A 35 -0.88 51.01 -6.92
C ASP A 35 -1.35 49.87 -6.01
N ALA A 36 -2.53 50.01 -5.40
CA ALA A 36 -3.14 48.95 -4.60
C ALA A 36 -3.49 47.71 -5.45
N GLN A 37 -3.98 47.92 -6.67
CA GLN A 37 -4.23 46.82 -7.60
C GLN A 37 -2.93 46.15 -8.04
N LEU A 38 -1.89 46.94 -8.31
CA LEU A 38 -0.59 46.42 -8.74
C LEU A 38 0.04 45.55 -7.65
N ILE A 39 0.06 46.03 -6.39
CA ILE A 39 0.62 45.25 -5.28
C ILE A 39 -0.19 43.97 -5.04
N LEU A 40 -1.53 44.03 -5.07
CA LEU A 40 -2.38 42.84 -4.94
C LEU A 40 -2.07 41.83 -6.06
N ALA A 41 -1.94 42.28 -7.31
CA ALA A 41 -1.60 41.39 -8.43
C ALA A 41 -0.24 40.71 -8.24
N TYR A 42 0.80 41.45 -7.81
CA TYR A 42 2.11 40.86 -7.54
C TYR A 42 2.07 39.84 -6.41
N LEU A 43 1.37 40.15 -5.31
CA LEU A 43 1.23 39.26 -4.16
C LEU A 43 0.49 37.97 -4.55
N THR A 44 -0.64 38.09 -5.24
CA THR A 44 -1.41 36.93 -5.71
C THR A 44 -0.60 36.05 -6.68
N ILE A 45 0.21 36.64 -7.58
CA ILE A 45 1.09 35.86 -8.46
C ILE A 45 2.13 35.08 -7.64
N GLY A 46 2.66 35.67 -6.57
CA GLY A 46 3.58 35.00 -5.65
C GLY A 46 2.93 33.79 -4.97
N GLU A 47 1.76 33.98 -4.37
CA GLU A 47 0.99 32.90 -3.73
C GLU A 47 0.63 31.79 -4.71
N LEU A 48 0.21 32.14 -5.93
CA LEU A 48 -0.09 31.15 -6.98
C LEU A 48 1.14 30.34 -7.42
N ARG A 49 2.35 30.93 -7.34
CA ARG A 49 3.59 30.18 -7.58
C ARG A 49 3.88 29.21 -6.43
N GLY A 50 3.75 29.65 -5.19
CA GLY A 50 3.90 28.80 -4.01
C GLY A 50 2.93 27.61 -4.04
N LEU A 51 1.65 27.88 -4.28
CA LEU A 51 0.61 26.85 -4.40
C LEU A 51 0.93 25.86 -5.54
N ARG A 52 1.45 26.34 -6.67
CA ARG A 52 1.85 25.47 -7.79
C ARG A 52 2.99 24.53 -7.39
N GLU A 53 3.95 24.99 -6.61
CA GLU A 53 5.06 24.17 -6.11
C GLU A 53 4.57 23.12 -5.11
N GLU A 54 3.72 23.49 -4.17
CA GLU A 54 3.09 22.57 -3.23
C GLU A 54 2.27 21.48 -3.96
N VAL A 55 1.43 21.86 -4.92
CA VAL A 55 0.66 20.92 -5.75
C VAL A 55 1.57 19.99 -6.53
N ARG A 56 2.69 20.50 -7.07
CA ARG A 56 3.68 19.66 -7.75
C ARG A 56 4.35 18.68 -6.79
N SER A 57 4.69 19.12 -5.58
CA SER A 57 5.28 18.26 -4.54
C SER A 57 4.33 17.14 -4.15
N LEU A 58 3.07 17.48 -3.84
CA LEU A 58 2.02 16.52 -3.53
C LEU A 58 1.81 15.52 -4.68
N GLY A 59 1.81 16.00 -5.93
CA GLY A 59 1.74 15.13 -7.10
C GLY A 59 2.92 14.15 -7.21
N GLY A 60 4.10 14.54 -6.76
CA GLY A 60 5.28 13.67 -6.65
C GLY A 60 5.12 12.61 -5.56
N GLU A 61 4.68 13.01 -4.37
CA GLU A 61 4.44 12.10 -3.24
C GLU A 61 3.36 11.06 -3.56
N VAL A 62 2.26 11.47 -4.17
CA VAL A 62 1.18 10.57 -4.60
C VAL A 62 1.70 9.52 -5.59
N LYS A 63 2.54 9.92 -6.55
CA LYS A 63 3.15 8.97 -7.50
C LYS A 63 4.09 7.99 -6.80
N ALA A 64 4.91 8.46 -5.87
CA ALA A 64 5.82 7.61 -5.11
C ALA A 64 5.06 6.61 -4.22
N LEU A 65 3.97 7.04 -3.58
CA LEU A 65 3.08 6.15 -2.83
C LEU A 65 2.40 5.12 -3.72
N GLY A 66 1.93 5.52 -4.90
CA GLY A 66 1.36 4.61 -5.89
C GLY A 66 2.34 3.51 -6.29
N ALA A 67 3.58 3.88 -6.61
CA ALA A 67 4.63 2.90 -6.94
C ALA A 67 4.91 1.93 -5.77
N LYS A 68 4.97 2.44 -4.54
CA LYS A 68 5.18 1.60 -3.34
C LYS A 68 4.02 0.62 -3.12
N ILE A 69 2.78 1.04 -3.36
CA ILE A 69 1.60 0.18 -3.27
C ILE A 69 1.66 -0.93 -4.32
N ASP A 70 2.02 -0.58 -5.57
CA ASP A 70 2.16 -1.57 -6.65
C ASP A 70 3.23 -2.61 -6.35
N ASP A 71 4.37 -2.19 -5.80
CA ASP A 71 5.44 -3.10 -5.40
C ASP A 71 5.01 -4.01 -4.24
N MET A 72 4.33 -3.46 -3.23
CA MET A 72 3.76 -4.26 -2.14
C MET A 72 2.74 -5.30 -2.65
N HIS A 73 1.90 -4.94 -3.63
CA HIS A 73 0.96 -5.87 -4.25
C HIS A 73 1.67 -7.00 -5.00
N LYS A 74 2.72 -6.70 -5.76
CA LYS A 74 3.52 -7.72 -6.45
C LYS A 74 4.19 -8.67 -5.48
N ASP A 75 4.82 -8.15 -4.44
CA ASP A 75 5.51 -8.95 -3.42
C ASP A 75 4.52 -9.86 -2.67
N LEU A 76 3.35 -9.33 -2.31
CA LEU A 76 2.31 -10.12 -1.65
C LEU A 76 1.77 -11.22 -2.57
N ALA A 77 1.52 -10.91 -3.84
CA ALA A 77 1.06 -11.90 -4.81
C ALA A 77 2.10 -13.03 -5.00
N ALA A 78 3.38 -12.69 -5.06
CA ALA A 78 4.46 -13.67 -5.16
C ALA A 78 4.50 -14.60 -3.92
N ARG A 79 4.40 -14.03 -2.71
CA ARG A 79 4.37 -14.82 -1.46
C ARG A 79 3.15 -15.73 -1.36
N ILE A 80 1.97 -15.25 -1.78
CA ILE A 80 0.76 -16.07 -1.81
C ILE A 80 0.94 -17.27 -2.74
N GLU A 81 1.50 -17.04 -3.93
CA GLU A 81 1.75 -18.10 -4.90
C GLU A 81 2.79 -19.12 -4.41
N GLU A 82 3.85 -18.65 -3.74
CA GLU A 82 4.84 -19.52 -3.09
C GLU A 82 4.21 -20.41 -2.02
N VAL A 83 3.45 -19.82 -1.08
CA VAL A 83 2.75 -20.58 -0.03
C VAL A 83 1.77 -21.57 -0.62
N ARG A 84 1.05 -21.18 -1.68
CA ARG A 84 0.10 -22.07 -2.37
C ARG A 84 0.80 -23.28 -2.97
N ARG A 85 1.97 -23.10 -3.59
CA ARG A 85 2.77 -24.20 -4.15
C ARG A 85 3.29 -25.13 -3.06
N ASP A 86 3.90 -24.58 -2.02
CA ASP A 86 4.42 -25.36 -0.89
C ASP A 86 3.31 -26.20 -0.22
N LEU A 87 2.11 -25.63 -0.04
CA LEU A 87 0.96 -26.37 0.48
C LEU A 87 0.48 -27.46 -0.49
N SER A 88 0.46 -27.19 -1.79
CA SER A 88 0.07 -28.19 -2.80
C SER A 88 1.04 -29.37 -2.79
N ASP A 89 2.35 -29.10 -2.78
CA ASP A 89 3.39 -30.12 -2.78
C ASP A 89 3.31 -31.00 -1.51
N LYS A 90 3.05 -30.37 -0.35
CA LYS A 90 2.84 -31.09 0.92
C LYS A 90 1.59 -31.97 0.88
N LEU A 91 0.49 -31.49 0.30
CA LEU A 91 -0.74 -32.27 0.16
C LEU A 91 -0.56 -33.45 -0.80
N ASP A 92 0.16 -33.27 -1.91
CA ASP A 92 0.47 -34.33 -2.86
C ASP A 92 1.36 -35.40 -2.22
N PHE A 93 2.36 -34.98 -1.43
CA PHE A 93 3.20 -35.88 -0.67
C PHE A 93 2.39 -36.71 0.33
N ILE A 94 1.54 -36.08 1.15
CA ILE A 94 0.68 -36.77 2.12
C ILE A 94 -0.29 -37.72 1.40
N SER A 95 -0.90 -37.28 0.30
CA SER A 95 -1.82 -38.11 -0.49
C SER A 95 -1.13 -39.37 -1.03
N ASN A 96 0.12 -39.24 -1.50
CA ASN A 96 0.93 -40.37 -1.93
C ASN A 96 1.28 -41.31 -0.76
N GLN A 97 1.65 -40.78 0.40
CA GLN A 97 1.93 -41.60 1.59
C GLN A 97 0.69 -42.39 2.03
N LEU A 98 -0.49 -41.76 2.03
CA LEU A 98 -1.75 -42.42 2.36
C LEU A 98 -2.10 -43.52 1.35
N ARG A 99 -1.86 -43.28 0.05
CA ARG A 99 -2.07 -44.29 -0.99
C ARG A 99 -1.19 -45.52 -0.78
N VAL A 100 0.10 -45.31 -0.49
CA VAL A 100 1.05 -46.40 -0.20
C VAL A 100 0.64 -47.14 1.07
N LEU A 101 0.29 -46.42 2.13
CA LEU A 101 -0.16 -47.02 3.38
C LEU A 101 -1.40 -47.90 3.18
N ASN A 102 -2.42 -47.41 2.45
CA ASN A 102 -3.61 -48.18 2.13
C ASN A 102 -3.26 -49.45 1.34
N SER A 103 -2.37 -49.36 0.36
CA SER A 103 -1.90 -50.54 -0.39
C SER A 103 -1.23 -51.57 0.52
N ASN A 104 -0.38 -51.13 1.44
CA ASN A 104 0.29 -52.01 2.39
C ASN A 104 -0.70 -52.66 3.37
N ILE A 105 -1.68 -51.90 3.84
CA ILE A 105 -2.76 -52.41 4.70
C ILE A 105 -3.54 -53.49 3.96
N SER A 106 -3.95 -53.25 2.71
CA SER A 106 -4.67 -54.25 1.89
C SER A 106 -3.86 -55.53 1.70
N ALA A 107 -2.56 -55.41 1.37
CA ALA A 107 -1.68 -56.57 1.23
C ALA A 107 -1.53 -57.35 2.54
N THR A 108 -1.42 -56.65 3.67
CA THR A 108 -1.34 -57.25 5.00
C THR A 108 -2.61 -58.01 5.36
N TYR A 109 -3.79 -57.43 5.07
CA TYR A 109 -5.07 -58.13 5.25
C TYR A 109 -5.14 -59.40 4.41
N GLU A 110 -4.73 -59.34 3.14
CA GLU A 110 -4.73 -60.49 2.25
C GLU A 110 -3.83 -61.62 2.77
N LEU A 111 -2.59 -61.29 3.18
CA LEU A 111 -1.66 -62.25 3.78
C LEU A 111 -2.25 -62.88 5.06
N THR A 112 -2.84 -62.05 5.92
CA THR A 112 -3.46 -62.52 7.17
C THR A 112 -4.60 -63.50 6.88
N SER A 113 -5.48 -63.18 5.92
CA SER A 113 -6.55 -64.08 5.48
C SER A 113 -6.02 -65.40 4.94
N ARG A 114 -4.96 -65.37 4.11
CA ARG A 114 -4.31 -66.58 3.58
C ARG A 114 -3.71 -67.46 4.69
N VAL A 115 -3.02 -66.85 5.66
CA VAL A 115 -2.47 -67.56 6.82
C VAL A 115 -3.59 -68.20 7.63
N MET A 116 -4.68 -67.48 7.88
CA MET A 116 -5.80 -68.01 8.65
C MET A 116 -6.47 -69.20 7.95
N ALA A 117 -6.68 -69.12 6.64
CA ALA A 117 -7.17 -70.23 5.84
C ALA A 117 -6.26 -71.45 5.96
N LYS A 118 -4.94 -71.27 5.89
CA LYS A 118 -3.97 -72.35 6.05
C LYS A 118 -3.98 -72.98 7.44
N LEU A 119 -4.11 -72.19 8.50
CA LEU A 119 -4.22 -72.68 9.87
C LEU A 119 -5.49 -73.51 10.08
N MET A 120 -6.60 -73.12 9.45
CA MET A 120 -7.84 -73.90 9.44
C MET A 120 -7.67 -75.23 8.70
N GLU A 121 -7.03 -75.24 7.52
CA GLU A 121 -6.72 -76.47 6.77
C GLU A 121 -5.87 -77.46 7.58
N LEU A 122 -4.89 -76.95 8.33
CA LEU A 122 -3.99 -77.77 9.15
C LEU A 122 -4.66 -78.27 10.46
N GLY A 123 -5.95 -77.97 10.69
CA GLY A 123 -6.72 -78.45 11.84
C GLY A 123 -6.29 -77.84 13.18
N VAL A 124 -5.45 -76.82 13.19
CA VAL A 124 -4.92 -76.19 14.41
C VAL A 124 -5.96 -75.30 15.09
N GLY A 125 -7.04 -74.94 14.39
CA GLY A 125 -8.10 -74.06 14.90
C GLY A 125 -9.16 -74.72 15.81
N ALA A 126 -9.16 -76.05 15.98
CA ALA A 126 -10.22 -76.78 16.71
C ALA A 126 -9.71 -77.57 17.94
N ARG A 127 -8.45 -77.40 18.34
CA ARG A 127 -7.90 -77.97 19.59
C ARG A 127 -7.53 -76.86 20.57
N VAL A 128 -8.55 -76.29 21.21
CA VAL A 128 -8.45 -75.66 22.53
C VAL A 128 -9.55 -76.27 23.39
#